data_AF-A0A9P6NJS8-F1
#
_entry.id   AF-A0A9P6NJS8-F1
#
_cell.length_a   1.000
_cell.length_b   1.000
_cell.length_c   1.000
_cell.angle_alpha   90.00
_cell.angle_beta   90.00
_cell.angle_gamma   90.00
#
_symmetry.space_group_name_H-M   'P 1'
#
loop_
_entity.id
_entity.type
_entity.pdbx_description
1 polymer ?
#
loop_
_entity_poly.entity_id
_entity_poly.type
_entity_poly.pdbx_seq_one_letter_code
_entity_poly.pdbx_strand_id
1 'polypeptide(L)'
;MPAKYFNSKIFAKDVRTNINNLCNTANLFKTIACPACFHLYPTTDVPSNCTFKVAKGAKKCEEPLFRSKPSFHSISDKGACHLKPYHLDSTKLLINVQIPRSTYITQNILSWVMWFLNKKETEADMDSWANVVHRKSPNIVEDIQQTPSWKSLQWLPASSPEDPPTLHLAMNLFIDWFNPLGNKQAGKSHSMGLIALNCMNLPPNT
;
A
#
# COMPACT_ATOMS: atom_id res chain seq x y z
N MET A 1 -3.06 29.00 -8.21
CA MET A 1 -1.81 28.92 -7.42
C MET A 1 -1.12 27.60 -7.73
N PRO A 2 0.20 27.54 -7.98
CA PRO A 2 0.82 26.34 -8.53
C PRO A 2 1.02 25.28 -7.44
N ALA A 3 0.63 24.04 -7.76
CA ALA A 3 0.84 22.85 -6.94
C ALA A 3 2.31 22.72 -6.51
N LYS A 4 2.58 22.91 -5.22
CA LYS A 4 3.94 22.97 -4.65
C LYS A 4 4.43 21.66 -4.03
N TYR A 5 3.83 20.51 -4.33
CA TYR A 5 4.24 19.23 -3.72
C TYR A 5 4.37 18.01 -4.64
N PHE A 6 4.69 18.19 -5.91
CA PHE A 6 5.35 17.14 -6.70
C PHE A 6 6.69 17.65 -7.20
N ASN A 7 7.68 17.65 -6.31
CA ASN A 7 9.07 17.79 -6.71
C ASN A 7 9.42 16.51 -7.50
N SER A 8 9.61 16.62 -8.81
CA SER A 8 9.97 15.52 -9.73
C SER A 8 11.40 14.99 -9.50
N LYS A 9 11.81 14.91 -8.24
CA LYS A 9 13.10 14.38 -7.82
C LYS A 9 13.05 12.87 -7.87
N ILE A 10 13.59 12.34 -8.97
CA ILE A 10 14.26 11.04 -9.06
C ILE A 10 13.44 9.91 -8.42
N PHE A 11 12.53 9.30 -9.19
CA PHE A 11 12.03 7.97 -8.81
C PHE A 11 13.23 7.09 -8.48
N ALA A 12 13.32 6.60 -7.25
CA ALA A 12 14.40 5.71 -6.89
C ALA A 12 14.40 4.53 -7.88
N LYS A 13 15.55 4.22 -8.47
CA LYS A 13 15.71 3.10 -9.42
C LYS A 13 15.24 1.76 -8.81
N ASP A 14 15.19 1.69 -7.48
CA ASP A 14 14.65 0.57 -6.73
C ASP A 14 13.35 0.97 -6.02
N VAL A 15 12.25 0.31 -6.39
CA VAL A 15 10.93 0.47 -5.76
C VAL A 15 10.99 0.25 -4.25
N ARG A 16 11.91 -0.60 -3.76
CA ARG A 16 12.10 -0.85 -2.32
C ARG A 16 12.55 0.38 -1.54
N THR A 17 13.29 1.29 -2.18
CA THR A 17 13.70 2.56 -1.55
C THR A 17 12.51 3.49 -1.37
N ASN A 18 11.62 3.55 -2.37
CA ASN A 18 10.37 4.31 -2.26
C ASN A 18 9.46 3.70 -1.20
N ILE A 19 9.33 2.37 -1.16
CA ILE A 19 8.57 1.66 -0.12
C ILE A 19 9.17 1.94 1.26
N ASN A 20 10.49 1.89 1.45
CA ASN A 20 11.10 2.18 2.75
C ASN A 20 10.88 3.63 3.19
N ASN A 21 10.96 4.60 2.27
CA ASN A 21 10.66 5.99 2.59
C ASN A 21 9.18 6.19 2.97
N LEU A 22 8.27 5.49 2.29
CA LEU A 22 6.85 5.45 2.64
C LEU A 22 6.60 4.74 3.97
N CYS A 23 7.30 3.63 4.27
CA CYS A 23 7.24 2.94 5.56
C CYS A 23 7.74 3.80 6.72
N ASN A 24 8.56 4.81 6.45
CA ASN A 24 9.04 5.75 7.48
C ASN A 24 8.05 6.88 7.74
N THR A 25 7.20 7.23 6.76
CA THR A 25 6.17 8.28 6.89
C THR A 25 4.79 7.72 7.24
N ALA A 26 4.53 6.46 6.90
CA ALA A 26 3.31 5.72 7.17
C ALA A 26 3.65 4.50 8.03
N ASN A 27 2.88 4.25 9.10
CA ASN A 27 3.09 3.10 9.98
C ASN A 27 2.68 1.79 9.27
N LEU A 28 3.60 1.24 8.49
CA LEU A 28 3.43 0.04 7.67
C LEU A 28 3.99 -1.18 8.40
N PHE A 29 3.19 -2.25 8.44
CA PHE A 29 3.53 -3.53 9.04
C PHE A 29 3.81 -4.53 7.93
N LYS A 30 4.97 -5.17 8.00
CA LYS A 30 5.34 -6.25 7.09
C LYS A 30 5.05 -7.59 7.74
N THR A 31 4.40 -8.48 7.01
CA THR A 31 4.15 -9.87 7.41
C THR A 31 4.66 -10.82 6.34
N ILE A 32 4.95 -12.06 6.72
CA ILE A 32 5.28 -13.13 5.76
C ILE A 32 3.99 -13.80 5.34
N ALA A 33 3.78 -13.98 4.04
CA ALA A 33 2.59 -14.62 3.51
C ALA A 33 2.95 -15.96 2.87
N CYS A 34 2.09 -16.96 3.04
CA CYS A 34 2.19 -18.18 2.26
C CYS A 34 1.89 -17.87 0.78
N PRO A 35 2.77 -18.25 -0.17
CA PRO A 35 2.53 -17.96 -1.58
C PRO A 35 1.40 -18.79 -2.21
N ALA A 36 0.96 -19.87 -1.55
CA ALA A 36 -0.11 -20.73 -2.03
C ALA A 36 -1.50 -20.38 -1.44
N CYS A 37 -1.58 -20.17 -0.12
CA CYS A 37 -2.86 -19.94 0.57
C CYS A 37 -3.02 -18.55 1.19
N PHE A 38 -2.01 -17.68 1.07
CA PHE A 38 -2.02 -16.30 1.60
C PHE A 38 -2.19 -16.17 3.11
N HIS A 39 -2.06 -17.26 3.89
CA HIS A 39 -2.01 -17.17 5.34
C HIS A 39 -0.83 -16.31 5.80
N LEU A 40 -1.08 -15.42 6.75
CA LEU A 40 -0.12 -14.43 7.24
C LEU A 40 0.57 -14.91 8.52
N TYR A 41 1.89 -14.72 8.57
CA TYR A 41 2.74 -14.98 9.71
C TYR A 41 3.40 -13.67 10.18
N PRO A 42 3.69 -13.55 11.49
CA PRO A 42 4.58 -12.49 11.99
C PRO A 42 5.96 -12.59 11.34
N THR A 43 6.82 -11.60 11.55
CA THR A 43 8.21 -11.63 11.02
C THR A 43 9.18 -12.39 11.92
N THR A 44 8.78 -12.73 13.14
CA THR A 44 9.57 -13.49 14.12
C THR A 44 9.01 -14.92 14.23
N ASP A 45 9.89 -15.88 14.53
CA ASP A 45 9.53 -17.28 14.85
C ASP A 45 8.67 -17.97 13.78
N VAL A 46 8.96 -17.70 12.51
CA VAL A 46 8.20 -18.25 11.37
C VAL A 46 8.66 -19.66 11.03
N PRO A 47 7.75 -20.63 10.84
CA PRO A 47 8.11 -21.97 10.41
C PRO A 47 8.68 -21.96 8.97
N SER A 48 9.50 -22.95 8.62
CA SER A 48 10.02 -23.08 7.25
C SER A 48 8.91 -23.35 6.21
N ASN A 49 7.84 -24.03 6.63
CA ASN A 49 6.70 -24.44 5.79
C ASN A 49 5.39 -23.94 6.40
N CYS A 50 4.41 -23.67 5.53
CA CYS A 50 3.10 -23.19 5.94
C CYS A 50 2.35 -24.24 6.78
N THR A 51 1.93 -23.87 7.99
CA THR A 51 1.19 -24.72 8.93
C THR A 51 -0.32 -24.51 8.88
N PHE A 52 -0.81 -23.59 8.05
CA PHE A 52 -2.22 -23.22 7.95
C PHE A 52 -3.11 -24.42 7.56
N LYS A 53 -4.29 -24.46 8.19
CA LYS A 53 -5.39 -25.37 7.89
C LYS A 53 -6.69 -24.57 7.81
N VAL A 54 -7.47 -24.77 6.75
CA VAL A 54 -8.78 -24.13 6.59
C VAL A 54 -9.76 -24.62 7.68
N ALA A 55 -9.70 -25.89 8.05
CA ALA A 55 -10.52 -26.50 9.09
C ALA A 55 -9.73 -27.58 9.85
N LYS A 56 -10.22 -27.99 11.03
CA LYS A 56 -9.54 -28.92 11.95
C LYS A 56 -9.11 -30.25 11.29
N GLY A 57 -9.91 -30.77 10.36
CA GLY A 57 -9.64 -32.00 9.60
C GLY A 57 -8.94 -31.81 8.25
N ALA A 58 -8.71 -30.58 7.80
CA ALA A 58 -8.08 -30.33 6.51
C ALA A 58 -6.57 -30.64 6.55
N LYS A 59 -6.03 -30.98 5.38
CA LYS A 59 -4.58 -31.08 5.17
C LYS A 59 -3.95 -29.70 5.38
N LYS A 60 -2.73 -29.68 5.92
CA LYS A 60 -1.92 -28.46 6.01
C LYS A 60 -1.51 -28.02 4.61
N CYS A 61 -1.27 -26.72 4.43
CA CYS A 61 -0.77 -26.19 3.17
C CYS A 61 0.65 -26.68 2.83
N GLU A 62 1.55 -26.73 3.82
CA GLU A 62 2.94 -27.21 3.73
C GLU A 62 3.85 -26.51 2.71
N GLU A 63 3.35 -25.51 2.01
CA GLU A 63 4.12 -24.70 1.06
C GLU A 63 5.33 -24.04 1.75
N PRO A 64 6.55 -24.16 1.19
CA PRO A 64 7.73 -23.49 1.76
C PRO A 64 7.54 -21.98 1.81
N LEU A 65 7.82 -21.37 2.95
CA LEU A 65 7.67 -19.92 3.16
C LEU A 65 8.92 -19.14 2.74
N PHE A 66 10.08 -19.79 2.71
CA PHE A 66 11.36 -19.18 2.40
C PHE A 66 12.01 -19.82 1.17
N ARG A 67 12.89 -19.06 0.52
CA ARG A 67 13.83 -19.54 -0.49
C ARG A 67 15.24 -19.15 -0.07
N SER A 68 16.19 -20.05 -0.29
CA SER A 68 17.61 -19.77 -0.11
C SER A 68 18.12 -18.91 -1.27
N LYS A 69 18.87 -17.85 -0.95
CA LYS A 69 19.63 -17.10 -1.94
C LYS A 69 21.08 -16.99 -1.49
N PRO A 70 22.07 -17.35 -2.33
CA PRO A 70 23.46 -17.07 -2.00
C PRO A 70 23.66 -15.55 -1.98
N SER A 71 24.16 -15.03 -0.85
CA SER A 71 24.57 -13.63 -0.74
C SER A 71 26.07 -13.54 -0.66
N PHE A 72 26.67 -12.68 -1.50
CA PHE A 72 28.07 -12.32 -1.39
C PHE A 72 28.20 -11.19 -0.38
N HIS A 73 28.87 -11.43 0.74
CA HIS A 73 29.29 -10.35 1.62
C HIS A 73 30.57 -9.75 1.02
N SER A 74 30.47 -8.66 0.27
CA SER A 74 31.62 -7.77 0.12
C SER A 74 31.75 -7.01 1.44
N ILE A 75 32.86 -7.22 2.16
CA ILE A 75 33.33 -6.25 3.13
C ILE A 75 33.40 -4.91 2.37
N SER A 76 32.67 -3.91 2.85
CA SER A 76 32.53 -2.63 2.17
C SER A 76 33.88 -1.89 2.24
N ASP A 77 34.64 -1.91 1.15
CA ASP A 77 35.72 -0.94 0.98
C ASP A 77 35.06 0.41 0.67
N LYS A 78 35.18 1.33 1.63
CA LYS A 78 34.81 2.73 1.45
C LYS A 78 35.65 3.29 0.28
N GLY A 79 35.00 3.51 -0.85
CA GLY A 79 35.41 4.46 -1.89
C GLY A 79 36.77 4.21 -2.54
N ALA A 80 36.78 3.51 -3.68
CA ALA A 80 37.58 3.87 -4.86
C ALA A 80 37.14 2.97 -6.03
N CYS A 81 36.44 3.54 -7.00
CA CYS A 81 36.12 2.88 -8.26
C CYS A 81 37.37 2.82 -9.15
N HIS A 82 38.18 1.77 -8.99
CA HIS A 82 39.07 1.30 -10.03
C HIS A 82 38.74 -0.16 -10.33
N LEU A 83 38.07 -0.39 -11.46
CA LEU A 83 37.77 -1.71 -11.98
C LEU A 83 39.08 -2.46 -12.24
N LYS A 84 39.47 -3.36 -11.32
CA LYS A 84 40.43 -4.43 -11.61
C LYS A 84 39.67 -5.72 -11.92
N PRO A 85 40.26 -6.65 -12.71
CA PRO A 85 39.60 -7.88 -13.13
C PRO A 85 39.14 -8.67 -11.91
N TYR A 86 37.87 -9.06 -11.93
CA TYR A 86 37.19 -9.73 -10.84
C TYR A 86 37.76 -11.15 -10.68
N HIS A 87 38.80 -11.33 -9.88
CA HIS A 87 39.19 -12.64 -9.38
C HIS A 87 38.23 -13.03 -8.27
N LEU A 88 37.42 -14.07 -8.52
CA LEU A 88 36.51 -14.64 -7.55
C LEU A 88 37.35 -15.36 -6.48
N ASP A 89 37.65 -14.66 -5.38
CA ASP A 89 38.32 -15.27 -4.23
C ASP A 89 37.38 -16.31 -3.59
N SER A 90 37.76 -17.59 -3.70
CA SER A 90 37.05 -18.75 -3.15
C SER A 90 36.90 -18.74 -1.62
N THR A 91 37.55 -17.79 -0.93
CA THR A 91 37.42 -17.64 0.52
C THR A 91 36.24 -16.75 0.95
N LYS A 92 35.51 -16.11 0.01
CA LYS A 92 34.27 -15.40 0.32
C LYS A 92 33.16 -16.40 0.67
N LEU A 93 32.93 -16.62 1.96
CA LEU A 93 31.85 -17.44 2.51
C LEU A 93 30.51 -17.11 1.84
N LEU A 94 30.02 -18.07 1.05
CA LEU A 94 28.65 -18.07 0.54
C LEU A 94 27.70 -18.31 1.71
N ILE A 95 27.19 -17.23 2.30
CA ILE A 95 26.11 -17.34 3.27
C ILE A 95 24.82 -17.51 2.48
N ASN A 96 24.14 -18.63 2.68
CA ASN A 96 22.79 -18.85 2.17
C ASN A 96 21.79 -18.12 3.07
N VAL A 97 21.28 -16.99 2.58
CA VAL A 97 20.27 -16.21 3.31
C VAL A 97 18.88 -16.74 2.95
N GLN A 98 18.06 -16.98 3.97
CA GLN A 98 16.65 -17.30 3.81
C GLN A 98 15.86 -16.03 3.53
N ILE A 99 15.19 -15.97 2.39
CA ILE A 99 14.36 -14.84 1.97
C ILE A 99 12.90 -15.30 1.89
N PRO A 100 11.94 -14.59 2.50
CA PRO A 100 10.53 -14.91 2.34
C PRO A 100 10.14 -14.97 0.87
N ARG A 101 9.35 -15.98 0.50
CA ARG A 101 8.85 -16.16 -0.87
C ARG A 101 7.73 -15.20 -1.20
N SER A 102 6.94 -14.81 -0.21
CA SER A 102 5.92 -13.77 -0.32
C SER A 102 5.83 -12.96 0.97
N THR A 103 5.54 -11.68 0.84
CA THR A 103 5.37 -10.75 1.97
C THR A 103 4.13 -9.92 1.72
N TYR A 104 3.39 -9.63 2.79
CA TYR A 104 2.21 -8.78 2.74
C TYR A 104 2.45 -7.54 3.61
N ILE A 105 2.12 -6.36 3.07
CA ILE A 105 2.30 -5.08 3.75
C ILE A 105 0.92 -4.55 4.10
N THR A 106 0.72 -4.20 5.35
CA THR A 106 -0.54 -3.65 5.87
C THR A 106 -0.31 -2.32 6.54
N GLN A 107 -1.32 -1.46 6.53
CA GLN A 107 -1.36 -0.26 7.35
C GLN A 107 -2.55 -0.37 8.30
N ASN A 108 -2.36 0.01 9.57
CA ASN A 108 -3.48 0.13 10.48
C ASN A 108 -4.38 1.31 10.04
N ILE A 109 -5.67 1.03 9.82
CA ILE A 109 -6.60 2.04 9.29
C ILE A 109 -6.78 3.22 10.26
N LEU A 110 -6.80 2.99 11.57
CA LEU A 110 -6.92 4.07 12.55
C LEU A 110 -5.67 4.94 12.58
N SER A 111 -4.48 4.34 12.54
CA SER A 111 -3.22 5.09 12.42
C SER A 111 -3.19 5.94 11.15
N TRP A 112 -3.71 5.39 10.04
CA TRP A 112 -3.84 6.13 8.80
C TRP A 112 -4.85 7.29 8.90
N VAL A 113 -6.05 7.06 9.47
CA VAL A 113 -7.06 8.12 9.65
C VAL A 113 -6.53 9.23 10.56
N MET A 114 -5.88 8.89 11.67
CA MET A 114 -5.27 9.88 12.56
C MET A 114 -4.20 10.70 11.85
N TRP A 115 -3.31 10.04 11.10
CA TRP A 115 -2.33 10.76 10.28
C TRP A 115 -2.98 11.67 9.24
N PHE A 116 -4.03 11.18 8.58
CA PHE A 116 -4.77 11.90 7.55
C PHE A 116 -5.42 13.17 8.12
N LEU A 117 -6.15 13.06 9.22
CA LEU A 117 -6.84 14.19 9.87
C LEU A 117 -5.86 15.19 10.51
N ASN A 118 -4.69 14.74 10.97
CA ASN A 118 -3.66 15.62 11.53
C ASN A 118 -2.93 16.49 10.49
N LYS A 119 -3.25 16.37 9.20
CA LYS A 119 -2.71 17.28 8.17
C LYS A 119 -3.35 18.65 8.31
N LYS A 120 -2.51 19.69 8.33
CA LYS A 120 -2.86 21.09 8.67
C LYS A 120 -4.08 21.66 7.93
N GLU A 121 -4.37 21.20 6.72
CA GLU A 121 -5.42 21.77 5.86
C GLU A 121 -6.62 20.82 5.69
N THR A 122 -6.53 19.57 6.15
CA THR A 122 -7.53 18.54 5.83
C THR A 122 -8.93 18.86 6.36
N GLU A 123 -9.07 19.26 7.62
CA GLU A 123 -10.39 19.60 8.17
C GLU A 123 -10.97 20.87 7.52
N ALA A 124 -10.13 21.89 7.29
CA ALA A 124 -10.56 23.14 6.64
C ALA A 124 -11.00 22.92 5.19
N ASP A 125 -10.29 22.06 4.45
CA ASP A 125 -10.64 21.67 3.09
C ASP A 125 -11.95 20.87 3.07
N MET A 126 -12.16 19.99 4.05
CA MET A 126 -13.40 19.24 4.20
C MET A 126 -14.60 20.15 4.46
N ASP A 127 -14.47 21.12 5.36
CA ASP A 127 -15.52 22.09 5.67
C ASP A 127 -15.84 22.98 4.46
N SER A 128 -14.81 23.45 3.76
CA SER A 128 -14.95 24.22 2.53
C SER A 128 -15.68 23.42 1.44
N TRP A 129 -15.28 22.16 1.25
CA TRP A 129 -15.88 21.28 0.25
C TRP A 129 -17.31 20.89 0.57
N ALA A 130 -17.64 20.67 1.84
CA ALA A 130 -19.01 20.41 2.28
C ALA A 130 -19.98 21.52 1.83
N ASN A 131 -19.55 22.79 1.87
CA ASN A 131 -20.36 23.91 1.38
C ASN A 131 -20.63 23.84 -0.13
N VAL A 132 -19.69 23.30 -0.92
CA VAL A 132 -19.87 23.09 -2.37
C VAL A 132 -20.82 21.92 -2.61
N VAL A 133 -20.59 20.77 -1.95
CA VAL A 133 -21.42 19.57 -2.08
C VAL A 133 -22.87 19.82 -1.66
N HIS A 134 -23.10 20.60 -0.60
CA HIS A 134 -24.46 20.93 -0.13
C HIS A 134 -25.15 22.04 -0.93
N ARG A 135 -24.42 22.77 -1.79
CA ARG A 135 -25.02 23.80 -2.65
C ARG A 135 -26.07 23.18 -3.57
N LYS A 136 -27.30 23.70 -3.52
CA LYS A 136 -28.36 23.32 -4.46
C LYS A 136 -28.27 24.22 -5.69
N SER A 137 -27.65 23.72 -6.76
CA SER A 137 -27.73 24.33 -8.09
C SER A 137 -28.53 23.41 -9.01
N PRO A 138 -29.62 23.89 -9.64
CA PRO A 138 -30.48 23.04 -10.47
C PRO A 138 -29.80 22.59 -11.78
N ASN A 139 -28.77 23.31 -12.25
CA ASN A 139 -28.20 23.12 -13.58
C ASN A 139 -26.74 22.65 -13.59
N ILE A 140 -26.09 22.53 -12.42
CA ILE A 140 -24.67 22.20 -12.32
C ILE A 140 -24.49 21.14 -11.23
N VAL A 141 -23.88 20.02 -11.61
CA VAL A 141 -23.40 18.97 -10.71
C VAL A 141 -21.88 19.02 -10.75
N GLU A 142 -21.27 19.45 -9.65
CA GLU A 142 -19.81 19.53 -9.48
C GLU A 142 -19.24 18.23 -8.90
N ASP A 143 -20.04 17.49 -8.12
CA ASP A 143 -19.61 16.24 -7.47
C ASP A 143 -20.70 15.16 -7.50
N ILE A 144 -20.29 13.89 -7.47
CA ILE A 144 -21.20 12.74 -7.45
C ILE A 144 -22.14 12.77 -6.22
N GLN A 145 -21.71 13.37 -5.11
CA GLN A 145 -22.49 13.51 -3.88
C GLN A 145 -23.75 14.37 -4.04
N GLN A 146 -23.80 15.22 -5.06
CA GLN A 146 -24.97 16.04 -5.37
C GLN A 146 -26.05 15.27 -6.14
N THR A 147 -25.70 14.14 -6.75
CA THR A 147 -26.59 13.37 -7.62
C THR A 147 -27.75 12.74 -6.83
N PRO A 148 -28.93 12.56 -7.46
CA PRO A 148 -30.04 11.85 -6.83
C PRO A 148 -29.68 10.43 -6.41
N SER A 149 -28.91 9.72 -7.24
CA SER A 149 -28.44 8.35 -6.96
C SER A 149 -27.56 8.27 -5.72
N TRP A 150 -26.72 9.28 -5.48
CA TRP A 150 -25.94 9.33 -4.25
C TRP A 150 -26.81 9.56 -3.02
N LYS A 151 -27.79 10.46 -3.12
CA LYS A 151 -28.69 10.82 -2.02
C LYS A 151 -29.70 9.71 -1.67
N SER A 152 -30.00 8.82 -2.62
CA SER A 152 -30.86 7.66 -2.39
C SER A 152 -30.13 6.50 -1.71
N LEU A 153 -28.80 6.50 -1.70
CA LEU A 153 -28.02 5.54 -0.93
C LEU A 153 -28.23 5.85 0.56
N GLN A 154 -28.84 4.92 1.28
CA GLN A 154 -29.07 5.03 2.72
C GLN A 154 -27.76 4.81 3.47
N TRP A 155 -26.86 5.80 3.42
CA TRP A 155 -25.49 5.68 3.94
C TRP A 155 -25.45 5.31 5.44
N LEU A 156 -26.29 5.96 6.25
CA LEU A 156 -26.48 5.70 7.69
C LEU A 156 -27.89 6.12 8.12
N PRO A 157 -28.47 5.55 9.19
CA PRO A 157 -29.68 6.07 9.80
C PRO A 157 -29.47 7.53 10.24
N ALA A 158 -30.50 8.36 10.14
CA ALA A 158 -30.43 9.75 10.57
C ALA A 158 -30.06 9.81 12.06
N SER A 159 -29.02 10.58 12.38
CA SER A 159 -28.58 10.83 13.74
C SER A 159 -29.73 11.46 14.54
N SER A 160 -29.96 10.95 15.74
CA SER A 160 -30.84 11.60 16.73
C SER A 160 -30.22 12.92 17.17
N PRO A 161 -31.01 13.94 17.54
CA PRO A 161 -30.49 15.16 18.17
C PRO A 161 -29.70 14.91 19.46
N GLU A 162 -29.86 13.74 20.08
CA GLU A 162 -29.14 13.31 21.28
C GLU A 162 -27.79 12.63 20.98
N ASP A 163 -27.50 12.33 19.72
CA ASP A 163 -26.26 11.67 19.35
C ASP A 163 -25.06 12.64 19.43
N PRO A 164 -23.89 12.16 19.88
CA PRO A 164 -22.68 12.96 19.86
C PRO A 164 -22.31 13.36 18.42
N PRO A 165 -21.62 14.49 18.21
CA PRO A 165 -21.18 14.89 16.89
C PRO A 165 -20.28 13.81 16.28
N THR A 166 -20.71 13.24 15.15
CA THR A 166 -19.99 12.18 14.44
C THR A 166 -19.32 12.71 13.18
N LEU A 167 -18.06 12.34 12.97
CA LEU A 167 -17.35 12.60 11.72
C LEU A 167 -17.71 11.53 10.69
N HIS A 168 -18.30 11.95 9.57
CA HIS A 168 -18.65 11.06 8.46
C HIS A 168 -17.66 11.19 7.31
N LEU A 169 -16.74 10.22 7.21
CA LEU A 169 -15.82 10.13 6.09
C LEU A 169 -16.37 9.24 4.98
N ALA A 170 -16.61 9.83 3.82
CA ALA A 170 -16.98 9.15 2.60
C ALA A 170 -15.71 8.79 1.82
N MET A 171 -15.45 7.49 1.65
CA MET A 171 -14.25 6.99 0.98
C MET A 171 -14.60 6.29 -0.32
N ASN A 172 -13.82 6.55 -1.38
CA ASN A 172 -13.87 5.80 -2.62
C ASN A 172 -12.68 4.83 -2.70
N LEU A 173 -12.95 3.56 -3.02
CA LEU A 173 -11.94 2.53 -3.21
C LEU A 173 -11.81 2.22 -4.70
N PHE A 174 -10.67 2.60 -5.28
CA PHE A 174 -10.31 2.27 -6.65
C PHE A 174 -9.37 1.06 -6.66
N ILE A 175 -9.66 0.10 -7.53
CA ILE A 175 -8.91 -1.14 -7.65
C ILE A 175 -8.72 -1.45 -9.13
N ASP A 176 -7.47 -1.55 -9.58
CA ASP A 176 -7.12 -1.87 -10.96
C ASP A 176 -5.92 -2.82 -11.01
N TRP A 177 -5.89 -3.71 -12.00
CA TRP A 177 -4.76 -4.59 -12.31
C TRP A 177 -4.37 -4.46 -13.77
N PHE A 178 -3.12 -4.10 -14.01
CA PHE A 178 -2.57 -3.96 -15.35
C PHE A 178 -1.28 -4.76 -15.51
N ASN A 179 -0.89 -5.00 -16.77
CA ASN A 179 0.43 -5.56 -17.06
C ASN A 179 1.43 -4.41 -17.17
N PRO A 180 2.35 -4.23 -16.21
CA PRO A 180 3.30 -3.11 -16.23
C PRO A 180 4.27 -3.16 -17.41
N LEU A 181 4.40 -4.31 -18.08
CA LEU A 181 5.27 -4.50 -19.24
C LEU A 181 4.53 -4.38 -20.58
N GLY A 182 3.26 -4.00 -20.58
CA GLY A 182 2.46 -3.82 -21.81
C GLY A 182 2.02 -5.13 -22.46
N ASN A 183 2.04 -5.19 -23.79
CA ASN A 183 1.55 -6.34 -24.55
C ASN A 183 2.35 -7.61 -24.26
N LYS A 184 1.65 -8.76 -24.26
CA LYS A 184 2.19 -10.11 -24.04
C LYS A 184 3.22 -10.48 -25.11
N GLN A 185 4.46 -10.03 -24.99
CA GLN A 185 5.55 -10.64 -25.75
C GLN A 185 5.89 -11.98 -25.08
N ALA A 186 5.70 -13.07 -25.84
CA ALA A 186 6.09 -14.45 -25.47
C ALA A 186 5.36 -15.08 -24.25
N GLY A 187 4.08 -14.75 -24.04
CA GLY A 187 3.22 -15.48 -23.07
C GLY A 187 3.53 -15.23 -21.58
N LYS A 188 4.50 -14.38 -21.26
CA LYS A 188 4.79 -13.94 -19.89
C LYS A 188 3.84 -12.81 -19.51
N SER A 189 2.97 -13.04 -18.53
CA SER A 189 2.16 -11.99 -17.94
C SER A 189 2.76 -11.57 -16.59
N HIS A 190 3.11 -10.30 -16.48
CA HIS A 190 3.29 -9.67 -15.18
C HIS A 190 1.99 -8.95 -14.82
N SER A 191 1.57 -9.02 -13.56
CA SER A 191 0.41 -8.27 -13.07
C SER A 191 0.87 -7.35 -11.96
N MET A 192 0.49 -6.09 -12.07
CA MET A 192 0.64 -5.08 -11.04
C MET A 192 -0.75 -4.54 -10.71
N GLY A 193 -1.08 -4.49 -9.43
CA GLY A 193 -2.33 -3.91 -8.96
C GLY A 193 -2.11 -2.55 -8.32
N LEU A 194 -3.05 -1.62 -8.54
CA LEU A 194 -3.18 -0.39 -7.78
C LEU A 194 -4.46 -0.48 -6.94
N ILE A 195 -4.31 -0.29 -5.64
CA ILE A 195 -5.43 -0.07 -4.72
C ILE A 195 -5.27 1.34 -4.18
N ALA A 196 -6.22 2.22 -4.48
CA ALA A 196 -6.22 3.61 -4.05
C ALA A 196 -7.48 3.92 -3.23
N LEU A 197 -7.29 4.56 -2.08
CA LEU A 197 -8.37 5.05 -1.23
C LEU A 197 -8.40 6.58 -1.33
N ASN A 198 -9.52 7.15 -1.76
CA ASN A 198 -9.71 8.59 -1.86
C ASN A 198 -10.80 9.08 -0.90
N CYS A 199 -10.56 10.17 -0.20
CA CYS A 199 -11.55 10.79 0.68
C CYS A 199 -12.41 11.78 -0.12
N MET A 200 -13.69 11.46 -0.32
CA MET A 200 -14.64 12.29 -1.09
C MET A 200 -15.11 13.53 -0.32
N ASN A 201 -14.79 13.63 0.98
CA ASN A 201 -14.98 14.87 1.73
C ASN A 201 -13.94 15.93 1.37
N LEU A 202 -12.86 15.59 0.65
CA LEU A 202 -11.90 16.55 0.14
C LEU A 202 -12.23 16.98 -1.29
N PRO A 203 -11.84 18.19 -1.69
CA PRO A 203 -12.04 18.64 -3.06
C PRO A 203 -11.17 17.81 -4.05
N PRO A 204 -11.59 17.66 -5.30
CA PRO A 204 -10.92 16.79 -6.28
C PRO A 204 -9.52 17.29 -6.72
N ASN A 205 -9.15 18.51 -6.35
CA ASN A 205 -7.91 19.18 -6.73
C ASN A 205 -6.87 19.28 -5.59
N THR A 206 -7.08 18.56 -4.49
CA THR A 206 -6.15 18.48 -3.35
C THR A 206 -4.93 17.60 -3.64
#